data_AF-A0A2N9JCX1-F1
#
_entry.id   AF-A0A2N9JCX1-F1
#
_cell.length_a   1.000
_cell.length_b   1.000
_cell.length_c   1.000
_cell.angle_alpha   90.00
_cell.angle_beta   90.00
_cell.angle_gamma   90.00
#
_symmetry.space_group_name_H-M   'P 1'
#
loop_
_entity.id
_entity.type
_entity.pdbx_description
1 polymer ?
#
loop_
_entity_poly.entity_id
_entity_poly.type
_entity_poly.pdbx_seq_one_letter_code
_entity_poly.pdbx_strand_id
1 'polypeptide(L)'
;MTQPSPDTPGAEGAARHWSPEAAQQGATQPDQSQQSRSAAHAAQPASAPSAGGSYPGSDTPHPPWQQAPPGPGSAALPPPAQPGPQPWQPHPQSWPVGAAAEPWRSAAAPSEQSAAPPSVGYPPQPPSGHPGGAPTTAQPPVGHPMTQYSPTGHPQVVNPYGASPTGHPWVPQQFAPKPSTLPVEPREYHEFLRTPSMRWWRPIAALAMGGALWFAGTMVFTLLAMAYDISAGNTTMQNYTSLDAFKTTPAFFLANNLSLAAAVPIAMLTQWACFGQKPRWMNAVTGHFRWGWFGECVAWLLPVFVLNLVLGLVLDGLPPLQVTASTGFMIAAILLTTPLQSAGEEYLLRGLGARAIGAWLPRTVGLAVSTAVTAVIFMLLHGAGDPWLNAFYLLFAITASVLAWRTGGLEASVAMHAVNNVTAMVLLPFSDISEMFNREAGVGSPMLLVQMAIMLGAAALVLWRAHRRNVVRVAAPGAAVPAEPAPAQQIPQEAAVMPPPWRQDDGNQTR
;
A
#
# COMPACT_ATOMS: atom_id res chain seq x y z
N MET A 1 28.79 70.70 10.09
CA MET A 1 27.92 70.80 11.27
C MET A 1 26.78 69.83 11.04
N THR A 2 26.78 68.60 11.58
CA THR A 2 26.80 68.11 12.99
C THR A 2 25.41 67.68 13.43
N GLN A 3 25.25 66.36 13.61
CA GLN A 3 24.29 65.72 14.53
C GLN A 3 24.43 66.33 15.95
N PRO A 4 23.37 66.37 16.78
CA PRO A 4 23.00 65.18 17.58
C PRO A 4 21.50 65.01 17.95
N SER A 5 21.18 63.84 18.52
CA SER A 5 19.99 63.58 19.37
C SER A 5 20.10 64.26 20.75
N PRO A 6 19.04 64.30 21.60
CA PRO A 6 18.50 63.15 22.36
C PRO A 6 16.93 63.14 22.35
N ASP A 7 16.12 62.53 23.25
CA ASP A 7 16.31 61.78 24.51
C ASP A 7 15.12 60.80 24.79
N THR A 8 15.04 60.25 26.01
CA THR A 8 14.04 59.28 26.55
C THR A 8 13.38 59.82 27.85
N PRO A 9 12.27 59.26 28.39
CA PRO A 9 12.40 58.19 29.43
C PRO A 9 11.19 57.22 29.64
N GLY A 10 11.40 56.17 30.47
CA GLY A 10 10.38 55.23 31.02
C GLY A 10 10.53 53.79 30.51
N ALA A 11 10.97 52.75 31.24
CA ALA A 11 10.65 52.22 32.59
C ALA A 11 9.23 51.62 32.66
N GLU A 12 8.95 50.39 33.13
CA GLU A 12 9.72 49.33 33.83
C GLU A 12 9.42 47.94 33.18
N GLY A 13 10.04 46.78 33.47
CA GLY A 13 11.08 46.38 34.44
C GLY A 13 11.51 44.89 34.26
N ALA A 14 12.36 44.39 35.16
CA ALA A 14 12.92 43.03 35.34
C ALA A 14 12.14 41.80 34.77
N ALA A 15 12.74 40.68 34.35
CA ALA A 15 14.11 40.12 34.40
C ALA A 15 14.16 38.83 33.51
N ARG A 16 15.27 38.12 33.19
CA ARG A 16 16.73 38.21 33.47
C ARG A 16 17.50 37.41 32.37
N HIS A 17 18.82 37.55 32.28
CA HIS A 17 19.71 36.65 31.50
C HIS A 17 20.41 35.62 32.40
N TRP A 18 20.87 34.51 31.80
CA TRP A 18 22.17 33.91 32.15
C TRP A 18 22.79 33.15 30.95
N SER A 19 24.10 33.36 30.77
CA SER A 19 24.99 32.76 29.75
C SER A 19 26.37 32.52 30.45
N PRO A 20 27.33 31.78 29.85
CA PRO A 20 28.15 30.82 30.60
C PRO A 20 29.50 31.37 31.10
N GLU A 21 30.19 30.63 32.00
CA GLU A 21 31.55 30.09 31.74
C GLU A 21 32.13 29.18 32.86
N ALA A 22 33.15 28.41 32.44
CA ALA A 22 34.20 27.65 33.13
C ALA A 22 34.26 27.43 34.67
N ALA A 23 34.56 26.18 35.05
CA ALA A 23 35.39 25.82 36.21
C ALA A 23 36.24 24.54 35.91
N GLN A 24 37.45 24.43 36.45
CA GLN A 24 38.41 23.34 36.19
C GLN A 24 38.52 22.32 37.34
N GLN A 25 39.12 21.15 37.02
CA GLN A 25 39.78 20.09 37.84
C GLN A 25 39.14 18.70 37.64
N GLY A 26 39.89 17.59 37.55
CA GLY A 26 41.35 17.42 37.49
C GLY A 26 41.76 15.97 37.86
N ALA A 27 42.86 15.45 37.28
CA ALA A 27 43.44 14.11 37.50
C ALA A 27 42.53 12.90 37.08
N THR A 28 43.04 11.71 36.71
CA THR A 28 44.43 11.25 36.50
C THR A 28 44.45 10.16 35.41
N GLN A 29 45.59 10.01 34.74
CA GLN A 29 45.90 8.86 33.88
C GLN A 29 47.23 8.23 34.36
N PRO A 30 47.45 6.93 34.15
CA PRO A 30 48.79 6.42 33.91
C PRO A 30 48.89 5.66 32.58
N ASP A 31 50.01 5.89 31.89
CA ASP A 31 50.50 5.08 30.77
C ASP A 31 51.16 3.79 31.28
N GLN A 32 51.06 2.69 30.53
CA GLN A 32 52.18 1.76 30.43
C GLN A 32 52.18 0.94 29.14
N SER A 33 53.39 0.56 28.73
CA SER A 33 53.74 0.16 27.37
C SER A 33 54.19 -1.31 27.25
N GLN A 34 54.55 -1.69 26.02
CA GLN A 34 55.21 -2.94 25.60
C GLN A 34 54.35 -4.20 25.45
N GLN A 35 54.34 -4.73 24.23
CA GLN A 35 55.20 -5.88 23.90
C GLN A 35 55.57 -5.88 22.41
N SER A 36 56.72 -6.48 22.08
CA SER A 36 57.21 -6.69 20.71
C SER A 36 58.23 -7.84 20.70
N ARG A 37 58.56 -8.36 19.49
CA ARG A 37 59.47 -9.52 19.22
C ARG A 37 58.83 -10.90 19.46
N SER A 38 59.22 -11.99 18.79
CA SER A 38 59.94 -12.19 17.51
C SER A 38 59.89 -13.69 17.09
N ALA A 39 60.35 -13.97 15.86
CA ALA A 39 60.60 -15.30 15.25
C ALA A 39 59.33 -16.13 14.89
N ALA A 40 59.12 -16.68 13.68
CA ALA A 40 59.90 -17.01 12.48
C ALA A 40 60.49 -18.44 12.38
N HIS A 41 60.03 -19.16 11.35
CA HIS A 41 60.66 -20.24 10.56
C HIS A 41 60.15 -20.01 9.11
N ALA A 42 60.96 -19.93 8.04
CA ALA A 42 61.85 -20.94 7.45
C ALA A 42 61.06 -22.07 6.72
N ALA A 43 61.26 -22.40 5.43
CA ALA A 43 62.22 -21.85 4.44
C ALA A 43 61.77 -22.08 2.96
N GLN A 44 62.51 -21.48 2.01
CA GLN A 44 62.57 -21.80 0.57
C GLN A 44 63.69 -22.90 0.34
N PRO A 45 64.36 -23.14 -0.84
CA PRO A 45 64.22 -22.61 -2.22
C PRO A 45 64.49 -23.56 -3.42
N ALA A 46 64.18 -23.08 -4.64
CA ALA A 46 64.93 -23.23 -5.92
C ALA A 46 64.35 -22.18 -6.91
N SER A 47 65.06 -21.32 -7.68
CA SER A 47 66.27 -21.42 -8.54
C SER A 47 66.04 -22.22 -9.85
N ALA A 48 66.47 -21.83 -11.05
CA ALA A 48 67.43 -20.77 -11.48
C ALA A 48 67.03 -20.11 -12.87
N PRO A 49 67.89 -19.55 -13.78
CA PRO A 49 67.65 -18.17 -14.26
C PRO A 49 67.92 -17.83 -15.77
N SER A 50 67.92 -16.52 -16.08
CA SER A 50 68.85 -15.77 -16.99
C SER A 50 68.47 -15.38 -18.44
N ALA A 51 68.86 -14.14 -18.79
CA ALA A 51 69.11 -13.48 -20.10
C ALA A 51 68.40 -12.10 -20.21
N GLY A 52 69.02 -10.98 -20.63
CA GLY A 52 70.43 -10.65 -20.86
C GLY A 52 70.74 -10.01 -22.21
N GLY A 53 70.88 -8.67 -22.29
CA GLY A 53 71.35 -7.99 -23.52
C GLY A 53 71.24 -6.44 -23.51
N SER A 54 72.37 -5.75 -23.76
CA SER A 54 72.52 -4.28 -23.87
C SER A 54 73.71 -3.94 -24.81
N TYR A 55 73.93 -2.64 -25.14
CA TYR A 55 75.01 -2.01 -25.97
C TYR A 55 74.61 -1.65 -27.44
N PRO A 56 75.37 -0.80 -28.17
CA PRO A 56 75.48 0.66 -27.99
C PRO A 56 75.26 1.45 -29.32
N GLY A 57 75.62 2.75 -29.38
CA GLY A 57 75.48 3.61 -30.57
C GLY A 57 76.70 4.48 -30.93
N SER A 58 76.50 5.43 -31.85
CA SER A 58 77.47 6.42 -32.40
C SER A 58 76.73 7.44 -33.31
N ASP A 59 77.30 8.55 -33.84
CA ASP A 59 78.02 9.66 -33.17
C ASP A 59 78.11 10.91 -34.09
N THR A 60 77.40 12.01 -33.76
CA THR A 60 77.73 13.44 -34.10
C THR A 60 77.77 13.91 -35.58
N PRO A 61 77.96 15.22 -35.94
CA PRO A 61 77.89 16.51 -35.20
C PRO A 61 77.01 17.65 -35.84
N HIS A 62 76.95 18.82 -35.16
CA HIS A 62 76.40 20.16 -35.57
C HIS A 62 77.51 21.26 -35.34
N PRO A 63 77.33 22.62 -35.40
CA PRO A 63 76.20 23.53 -35.77
C PRO A 63 76.55 24.45 -37.00
N PRO A 64 76.88 25.78 -37.02
CA PRO A 64 76.52 27.00 -36.25
C PRO A 64 76.27 28.36 -37.03
N TRP A 65 75.85 29.42 -36.28
CA TRP A 65 75.84 30.90 -36.61
C TRP A 65 74.80 31.46 -37.63
N GLN A 66 74.37 32.76 -37.65
CA GLN A 66 74.88 34.00 -37.01
C GLN A 66 73.80 35.16 -36.85
N GLN A 67 73.66 35.73 -35.63
CA GLN A 67 73.58 37.17 -35.20
C GLN A 67 72.43 38.18 -35.57
N ALA A 68 72.47 39.41 -35.00
CA ALA A 68 71.31 40.34 -34.75
C ALA A 68 71.58 41.89 -34.94
N PRO A 69 71.08 42.84 -34.10
CA PRO A 69 69.96 43.80 -34.34
C PRO A 69 70.38 45.28 -34.63
N PRO A 70 69.44 46.25 -34.87
CA PRO A 70 68.89 47.12 -33.79
C PRO A 70 67.46 47.73 -34.01
N GLY A 71 66.96 48.53 -33.04
CA GLY A 71 65.81 49.47 -33.17
C GLY A 71 66.28 50.95 -33.35
N PRO A 72 65.40 51.98 -33.44
CA PRO A 72 64.33 52.29 -32.47
C PRO A 72 63.03 52.95 -33.06
N GLY A 73 62.08 53.41 -32.22
CA GLY A 73 61.23 54.57 -32.57
C GLY A 73 59.69 54.50 -32.44
N SER A 74 59.17 54.43 -31.21
CA SER A 74 57.91 55.08 -30.74
C SER A 74 56.64 55.13 -31.62
N ALA A 75 55.67 54.24 -31.34
CA ALA A 75 54.24 54.57 -31.34
C ALA A 75 53.53 53.72 -30.26
N ALA A 76 52.62 54.30 -29.49
CA ALA A 76 51.92 53.59 -28.40
C ALA A 76 50.67 52.85 -28.91
N LEU A 77 50.45 51.63 -28.40
CA LEU A 77 49.26 50.82 -28.68
C LEU A 77 48.63 50.31 -27.37
N PRO A 78 47.30 50.10 -27.34
CA PRO A 78 46.57 49.75 -26.11
C PRO A 78 46.83 48.31 -25.64
N PRO A 79 46.54 47.99 -24.36
CA PRO A 79 46.68 46.62 -23.86
C PRO A 79 45.72 45.64 -24.57
N PRO A 80 46.15 44.39 -24.85
CA PRO A 80 45.30 43.40 -25.48
C PRO A 80 44.16 42.96 -24.55
N ALA A 81 43.00 42.68 -25.13
CA ALA A 81 41.81 42.24 -24.41
C ALA A 81 41.98 40.85 -23.78
N GLN A 82 41.28 40.62 -22.66
CA GLN A 82 41.14 39.30 -22.05
C GLN A 82 40.53 38.30 -23.05
N PRO A 83 40.96 37.02 -23.07
CA PRO A 83 40.31 35.98 -23.87
C PRO A 83 38.85 35.81 -23.45
N GLY A 84 37.92 35.98 -24.40
CA GLY A 84 36.50 35.74 -24.17
C GLY A 84 36.15 34.25 -24.02
N PRO A 85 34.96 33.92 -23.48
CA PRO A 85 34.51 32.54 -23.33
C PRO A 85 34.34 31.81 -24.67
N GLN A 86 34.48 30.48 -24.62
CA GLN A 86 34.35 29.54 -25.75
C GLN A 86 32.92 29.54 -26.35
N PRO A 87 32.74 29.08 -27.60
CA PRO A 87 31.57 29.42 -28.42
C PRO A 87 30.27 28.65 -28.10
N TRP A 88 29.19 29.33 -28.49
CA TRP A 88 27.76 29.08 -28.34
C TRP A 88 27.22 27.75 -28.92
N GLN A 89 26.12 27.26 -28.33
CA GLN A 89 25.21 26.26 -28.93
C GLN A 89 23.78 26.84 -29.08
N PRO A 90 22.96 26.39 -30.06
CA PRO A 90 21.67 27.01 -30.37
C PRO A 90 20.48 26.49 -29.54
N HIS A 91 19.68 27.43 -29.02
CA HIS A 91 18.21 27.33 -29.07
C HIS A 91 17.72 28.12 -30.30
N PRO A 92 16.59 27.76 -30.95
CA PRO A 92 15.26 28.27 -30.53
C PRO A 92 14.12 27.23 -30.81
N GLN A 93 12.80 27.48 -30.65
CA GLN A 93 11.98 28.69 -30.50
C GLN A 93 10.85 28.48 -29.47
N SER A 94 10.38 29.57 -28.86
CA SER A 94 9.05 29.69 -28.26
C SER A 94 8.12 30.54 -29.14
N TRP A 95 6.80 30.32 -29.06
CA TRP A 95 5.79 31.09 -29.80
C TRP A 95 4.85 31.83 -28.83
N PRO A 96 4.60 33.15 -28.98
CA PRO A 96 3.84 33.94 -28.00
C PRO A 96 2.39 34.23 -28.42
N VAL A 97 1.43 33.77 -27.60
CA VAL A 97 0.04 34.25 -27.53
C VAL A 97 -0.45 33.98 -26.09
N GLY A 98 -1.20 34.82 -25.37
CA GLY A 98 -1.64 36.20 -25.57
C GLY A 98 -2.53 36.58 -24.37
N ALA A 99 -2.40 37.78 -23.81
CA ALA A 99 -2.97 38.09 -22.49
C ALA A 99 -4.50 38.34 -22.51
N ALA A 100 -5.23 37.81 -21.51
CA ALA A 100 -6.62 38.16 -21.24
C ALA A 100 -7.06 37.94 -19.78
N ALA A 101 -7.64 38.99 -19.18
CA ALA A 101 -8.50 39.03 -17.98
C ALA A 101 -7.91 38.73 -16.57
N GLU A 102 -8.47 39.46 -15.59
CA GLU A 102 -8.11 39.48 -14.17
C GLU A 102 -8.97 38.55 -13.28
N PRO A 103 -8.55 38.26 -12.03
CA PRO A 103 -9.30 37.42 -11.09
C PRO A 103 -10.47 38.16 -10.41
N TRP A 104 -11.61 37.48 -10.28
CA TRP A 104 -12.74 37.99 -9.47
C TRP A 104 -12.44 37.98 -7.97
N ARG A 105 -12.68 39.12 -7.32
CA ARG A 105 -12.62 39.26 -5.85
C ARG A 105 -14.02 39.13 -5.22
N SER A 106 -14.13 38.31 -4.19
CA SER A 106 -15.17 38.40 -3.14
C SER A 106 -14.60 37.78 -1.86
N ALA A 107 -13.94 38.51 -0.97
CA ALA A 107 -14.35 39.68 -0.16
C ALA A 107 -15.28 39.32 1.02
N ALA A 108 -14.80 39.65 2.23
CA ALA A 108 -15.51 39.82 3.50
C ALA A 108 -16.43 38.69 4.01
N ALA A 109 -15.98 38.00 5.05
CA ALA A 109 -16.88 37.45 6.07
C ALA A 109 -17.25 38.56 7.09
N PRO A 110 -18.47 38.57 7.64
CA PRO A 110 -18.76 39.15 8.94
C PRO A 110 -18.59 38.08 10.04
N SER A 111 -18.03 38.49 11.17
CA SER A 111 -18.07 37.72 12.42
C SER A 111 -19.33 38.06 13.23
N GLU A 112 -20.06 37.05 13.71
CA GLU A 112 -21.03 37.23 14.80
C GLU A 112 -20.78 36.24 15.94
N GLN A 113 -21.25 36.61 17.13
CA GLN A 113 -20.91 35.97 18.40
C GLN A 113 -22.09 35.19 19.00
N SER A 114 -21.76 34.18 19.80
CA SER A 114 -22.51 33.76 20.99
C SER A 114 -24.04 33.56 20.89
N ALA A 115 -24.46 32.31 20.64
CA ALA A 115 -25.72 31.78 21.18
C ALA A 115 -25.52 30.33 21.64
N ALA A 116 -25.90 30.02 22.88
CA ALA A 116 -25.77 28.67 23.45
C ALA A 116 -27.14 27.94 23.42
N PRO A 117 -27.20 26.65 23.00
CA PRO A 117 -28.41 25.86 23.11
C PRO A 117 -28.65 25.36 24.55
N PRO A 118 -29.91 25.20 24.99
CA PRO A 118 -30.24 24.80 26.35
C PRO A 118 -29.95 23.30 26.63
N SER A 119 -29.66 22.98 27.88
CA SER A 119 -29.46 21.62 28.36
C SER A 119 -30.79 20.87 28.55
N VAL A 120 -30.86 19.63 28.04
CA VAL A 120 -31.98 18.71 28.27
C VAL A 120 -31.58 17.71 29.36
N GLY A 121 -32.37 17.63 30.42
CA GLY A 121 -32.08 16.80 31.59
C GLY A 121 -32.40 15.31 31.40
N TYR A 122 -31.62 14.45 32.07
CA TYR A 122 -31.89 13.02 32.21
C TYR A 122 -32.50 12.71 33.59
N PRO A 123 -33.47 11.78 33.70
CA PRO A 123 -33.92 11.24 34.99
C PRO A 123 -32.90 10.22 35.57
N PRO A 124 -32.86 10.03 36.91
CA PRO A 124 -31.81 9.25 37.58
C PRO A 124 -32.03 7.73 37.58
N GLN A 125 -30.93 6.96 37.74
CA GLN A 125 -30.95 5.53 38.04
C GLN A 125 -30.72 5.25 39.55
N PRO A 126 -31.37 4.22 40.14
CA PRO A 126 -31.04 3.71 41.47
C PRO A 126 -29.82 2.77 41.44
N PRO A 127 -29.10 2.59 42.57
CA PRO A 127 -27.82 1.87 42.61
C PRO A 127 -27.97 0.34 42.73
N SER A 128 -27.04 -0.40 42.12
CA SER A 128 -26.89 -1.86 42.29
C SER A 128 -25.61 -2.19 43.06
N GLY A 129 -25.77 -2.88 44.19
CA GLY A 129 -24.66 -3.33 45.03
C GLY A 129 -23.99 -4.62 44.53
N HIS A 130 -22.74 -4.81 44.96
CA HIS A 130 -21.92 -6.03 44.97
C HIS A 130 -21.32 -6.11 46.41
N PRO A 131 -20.76 -7.24 46.91
CA PRO A 131 -20.09 -8.30 46.14
C PRO A 131 -20.20 -9.76 46.66
N GLY A 132 -19.59 -10.69 45.91
CA GLY A 132 -18.72 -11.73 46.50
C GLY A 132 -19.32 -13.13 46.72
N GLY A 133 -18.57 -14.15 46.28
CA GLY A 133 -18.84 -15.58 46.56
C GLY A 133 -18.53 -16.48 45.37
N ALA A 134 -17.65 -17.47 45.56
CA ALA A 134 -17.27 -18.48 44.55
C ALA A 134 -17.20 -19.88 45.21
N PRO A 135 -16.69 -20.95 44.57
CA PRO A 135 -17.56 -21.91 43.89
C PRO A 135 -17.44 -23.36 44.41
N THR A 136 -18.42 -24.23 44.10
CA THR A 136 -18.35 -25.66 44.45
C THR A 136 -18.84 -26.60 43.33
N THR A 137 -17.89 -27.40 42.83
CA THR A 137 -18.00 -28.83 42.46
C THR A 137 -19.26 -29.35 41.76
N ALA A 138 -19.08 -29.81 40.51
CA ALA A 138 -20.00 -30.75 39.86
C ALA A 138 -19.65 -32.22 40.19
N GLN A 139 -20.65 -33.10 40.24
CA GLN A 139 -20.50 -34.55 40.09
C GLN A 139 -21.61 -35.10 39.18
N PRO A 140 -21.33 -36.10 38.31
CA PRO A 140 -22.33 -36.78 37.49
C PRO A 140 -22.78 -38.12 38.11
N PRO A 141 -23.95 -38.63 37.68
CA PRO A 141 -24.20 -40.07 37.61
C PRO A 141 -24.07 -40.61 36.17
N VAL A 142 -23.86 -41.93 36.05
CA VAL A 142 -23.70 -42.68 34.79
C VAL A 142 -24.76 -43.79 34.72
N GLY A 143 -25.32 -44.11 33.56
CA GLY A 143 -26.15 -45.32 33.39
C GLY A 143 -27.08 -45.34 32.19
N HIS A 144 -26.87 -46.31 31.29
CA HIS A 144 -27.76 -46.71 30.18
C HIS A 144 -28.89 -47.65 30.69
N PRO A 145 -29.82 -48.18 29.86
CA PRO A 145 -30.07 -47.96 28.42
C PRO A 145 -31.55 -47.65 28.07
N MET A 146 -31.89 -47.64 26.77
CA MET A 146 -33.28 -47.48 26.30
C MET A 146 -34.12 -48.76 26.43
N THR A 147 -35.41 -48.58 26.71
CA THR A 147 -36.49 -49.50 26.30
C THR A 147 -37.62 -48.71 25.65
N GLN A 148 -38.10 -49.19 24.50
CA GLN A 148 -39.25 -48.60 23.81
C GLN A 148 -40.55 -49.13 24.41
N TYR A 149 -41.50 -48.27 24.75
CA TYR A 149 -42.92 -48.66 24.80
C TYR A 149 -43.86 -47.46 24.50
N SER A 150 -44.94 -47.76 23.79
CA SER A 150 -46.03 -46.86 23.41
C SER A 150 -47.18 -47.72 22.85
N PRO A 151 -48.45 -47.26 22.84
CA PRO A 151 -49.05 -46.20 23.66
C PRO A 151 -50.45 -46.58 24.22
N THR A 152 -50.74 -46.36 25.51
CA THR A 152 -52.10 -46.53 26.06
C THR A 152 -52.43 -45.55 27.19
N GLY A 153 -53.43 -44.70 26.97
CA GLY A 153 -54.38 -44.19 27.98
C GLY A 153 -53.84 -43.51 29.24
N HIS A 154 -53.78 -42.17 29.22
CA HIS A 154 -53.81 -41.36 30.44
C HIS A 154 -55.19 -40.70 30.59
N PRO A 155 -55.89 -40.84 31.73
CA PRO A 155 -57.19 -40.22 31.93
C PRO A 155 -57.08 -38.69 32.08
N GLN A 156 -58.09 -37.98 31.59
CA GLN A 156 -58.19 -36.53 31.74
C GLN A 156 -58.44 -36.17 33.21
N VAL A 157 -57.43 -35.61 33.89
CA VAL A 157 -57.59 -35.02 35.23
C VAL A 157 -58.25 -33.65 35.07
N VAL A 158 -59.58 -33.62 35.12
CA VAL A 158 -60.36 -32.38 35.13
C VAL A 158 -60.15 -31.67 36.46
N ASN A 159 -59.36 -30.59 36.47
CA ASN A 159 -59.16 -29.76 37.65
C ASN A 159 -60.37 -28.81 37.83
N PRO A 160 -61.22 -28.96 38.87
CA PRO A 160 -62.53 -28.28 38.89
C PRO A 160 -62.48 -26.80 39.32
N TYR A 161 -61.39 -26.34 39.93
CA TYR A 161 -61.27 -24.98 40.45
C TYR A 161 -59.91 -24.35 40.11
N GLY A 162 -59.95 -23.25 39.37
CA GLY A 162 -58.77 -22.51 38.95
C GLY A 162 -59.03 -21.76 37.66
N ALA A 163 -59.63 -20.57 37.76
CA ALA A 163 -59.73 -19.65 36.63
C ALA A 163 -58.33 -19.12 36.32
N SER A 164 -57.61 -19.76 35.40
CA SER A 164 -56.34 -19.25 34.88
C SER A 164 -56.56 -17.84 34.36
N PRO A 165 -55.84 -16.81 34.87
CA PRO A 165 -55.90 -15.49 34.26
C PRO A 165 -55.44 -15.62 32.81
N THR A 166 -56.15 -14.98 31.88
CA THR A 166 -55.81 -14.97 30.45
C THR A 166 -54.59 -14.11 30.20
N GLY A 167 -53.44 -14.56 30.71
CA GLY A 167 -52.15 -13.99 30.38
C GLY A 167 -51.95 -14.09 28.88
N HIS A 168 -51.89 -12.94 28.22
CA HIS A 168 -51.41 -12.87 26.84
C HIS A 168 -50.08 -13.63 26.79
N PRO A 169 -49.90 -14.60 25.86
CA PRO A 169 -48.64 -15.32 25.76
C PRO A 169 -47.50 -14.33 25.67
N TRP A 170 -46.49 -14.46 26.55
CA TRP A 170 -45.29 -13.65 26.46
C TRP A 170 -44.51 -14.09 25.22
N VAL A 171 -44.91 -13.56 24.07
CA VAL A 171 -44.16 -13.69 22.82
C VAL A 171 -42.85 -12.94 23.07
N PRO A 172 -41.68 -13.62 23.08
CA PRO A 172 -40.41 -12.93 23.25
C PRO A 172 -40.31 -11.90 22.16
N GLN A 173 -40.15 -10.62 22.51
CA GLN A 173 -40.20 -9.52 21.56
C GLN A 173 -39.04 -9.69 20.56
N GLN A 174 -39.35 -10.24 19.37
CA GLN A 174 -38.34 -10.65 18.40
C GLN A 174 -37.65 -9.42 17.84
N PHE A 175 -36.52 -9.04 18.44
CA PHE A 175 -35.67 -7.95 17.97
C PHE A 175 -35.37 -8.16 16.48
N ALA A 176 -35.78 -7.18 15.66
CA ALA A 176 -35.63 -7.27 14.22
C ALA A 176 -34.16 -7.63 13.86
N PRO A 177 -33.93 -8.67 13.04
CA PRO A 177 -32.60 -9.21 12.83
C PRO A 177 -31.66 -8.14 12.27
N LYS A 178 -30.47 -8.01 12.89
CA LYS A 178 -29.49 -6.97 12.52
C LYS A 178 -29.17 -7.09 11.02
N PRO A 179 -29.30 -6.00 10.23
CA PRO A 179 -29.03 -6.05 8.79
C PRO A 179 -27.64 -6.59 8.46
N SER A 180 -27.57 -7.49 7.47
CA SER A 180 -26.34 -8.21 7.13
C SER A 180 -25.19 -7.26 6.72
N THR A 181 -23.98 -7.57 7.22
CA THR A 181 -22.71 -6.94 6.80
C THR A 181 -22.06 -7.64 5.60
N LEU A 182 -22.79 -8.56 4.96
CA LEU A 182 -22.41 -9.29 3.75
C LEU A 182 -23.45 -9.11 2.63
N PRO A 183 -23.06 -9.22 1.36
CA PRO A 183 -24.00 -9.23 0.24
C PRO A 183 -25.00 -10.39 0.35
N VAL A 184 -26.29 -10.05 0.32
CA VAL A 184 -27.42 -11.02 0.29
C VAL A 184 -27.85 -11.37 -1.14
N GLU A 185 -27.35 -10.61 -2.11
CA GLU A 185 -27.50 -10.82 -3.54
C GLU A 185 -26.12 -11.13 -4.17
N PRO A 186 -26.06 -11.72 -5.36
CA PRO A 186 -24.80 -11.88 -6.10
C PRO A 186 -24.14 -10.53 -6.42
N ARG A 187 -22.98 -10.24 -5.81
CA ARG A 187 -22.22 -9.01 -6.02
C ARG A 187 -20.78 -9.28 -6.47
N GLU A 188 -20.27 -8.43 -7.36
CA GLU A 188 -18.86 -8.40 -7.80
C GLU A 188 -18.00 -7.65 -6.78
N TYR A 189 -16.67 -7.78 -6.89
CA TYR A 189 -15.72 -7.34 -5.85
C TYR A 189 -15.86 -5.85 -5.48
N HIS A 190 -16.03 -4.95 -6.46
CA HIS A 190 -16.17 -3.50 -6.25
C HIS A 190 -17.49 -3.11 -5.57
N GLU A 191 -18.54 -3.92 -5.65
CA GLU A 191 -19.81 -3.70 -4.96
C GLU A 191 -19.87 -4.34 -3.56
N PHE A 192 -18.84 -5.06 -3.10
CA PHE A 192 -18.96 -6.01 -1.98
C PHE A 192 -19.20 -5.38 -0.58
N LEU A 193 -19.19 -4.05 -0.47
CA LEU A 193 -19.61 -3.28 0.71
C LEU A 193 -21.06 -2.75 0.63
N ARG A 194 -21.71 -2.87 -0.53
CA ARG A 194 -23.13 -2.57 -0.77
C ARG A 194 -24.03 -3.67 -0.18
N THR A 195 -24.13 -3.67 1.14
CA THR A 195 -24.83 -4.69 1.96
C THR A 195 -26.09 -4.11 2.62
N PRO A 196 -27.03 -4.91 3.15
CA PRO A 196 -28.19 -4.39 3.88
C PRO A 196 -27.85 -3.49 5.09
N SER A 197 -26.67 -3.66 5.68
CA SER A 197 -26.14 -2.78 6.74
C SER A 197 -25.56 -1.45 6.23
N MET A 198 -25.47 -1.22 4.93
CA MET A 198 -24.87 -0.01 4.35
C MET A 198 -25.64 1.25 4.78
N ARG A 199 -24.89 2.31 5.05
CA ARG A 199 -25.38 3.67 5.35
C ARG A 199 -24.48 4.66 4.62
N TRP A 200 -25.05 5.76 4.12
CA TRP A 200 -24.36 6.72 3.25
C TRP A 200 -23.05 7.28 3.83
N TRP A 201 -22.96 7.42 5.16
CA TRP A 201 -21.77 7.92 5.86
C TRP A 201 -20.64 6.90 5.99
N ARG A 202 -20.94 5.59 5.95
CA ARG A 202 -19.95 4.53 6.23
C ARG A 202 -18.73 4.57 5.31
N PRO A 203 -18.86 4.80 3.99
CA PRO A 203 -17.68 4.90 3.14
C PRO A 203 -16.94 6.24 3.31
N ILE A 204 -17.60 7.33 3.74
CA ILE A 204 -16.90 8.58 4.12
C ILE A 204 -16.02 8.32 5.34
N ALA A 205 -16.60 7.73 6.40
CA ALA A 205 -15.86 7.39 7.61
C ALA A 205 -14.71 6.40 7.32
N ALA A 206 -14.91 5.46 6.41
CA ALA A 206 -13.86 4.52 6.00
C ALA A 206 -12.73 5.18 5.20
N LEU A 207 -13.04 6.08 4.25
CA LEU A 207 -12.01 6.82 3.52
C LEU A 207 -11.23 7.75 4.45
N ALA A 208 -11.92 8.46 5.36
CA ALA A 208 -11.29 9.34 6.34
C ALA A 208 -10.41 8.57 7.35
N MET A 209 -10.93 7.50 7.96
CA MET A 209 -10.18 6.66 8.90
C MET A 209 -8.99 5.98 8.22
N GLY A 210 -9.18 5.40 7.04
CA GLY A 210 -8.11 4.72 6.30
C GLY A 210 -7.00 5.68 5.88
N GLY A 211 -7.37 6.84 5.33
CA GLY A 211 -6.42 7.89 4.95
C GLY A 211 -5.67 8.47 6.15
N ALA A 212 -6.36 8.78 7.25
CA ALA A 212 -5.73 9.34 8.46
C ALA A 212 -4.77 8.33 9.14
N LEU A 213 -5.16 7.06 9.25
CA LEU A 213 -4.30 6.02 9.81
C LEU A 213 -3.08 5.74 8.92
N TRP A 214 -3.25 5.70 7.59
CA TRP A 214 -2.14 5.50 6.66
C TRP A 214 -1.19 6.70 6.63
N PHE A 215 -1.70 7.92 6.65
CA PHE A 215 -0.89 9.13 6.75
C PHE A 215 -0.10 9.16 8.07
N ALA A 216 -0.75 8.92 9.21
CA ALA A 216 -0.09 8.86 10.51
C ALA A 216 0.99 7.75 10.58
N GLY A 217 0.70 6.56 10.05
CA GLY A 217 1.68 5.48 9.94
C GLY A 217 2.88 5.87 9.06
N THR A 218 2.61 6.51 7.92
CA THR A 218 3.67 7.00 7.00
C THR A 218 4.55 8.05 7.67
N MET A 219 3.97 9.01 8.40
CA MET A 219 4.76 9.96 9.18
C MET A 219 5.63 9.27 10.23
N VAL A 220 5.12 8.27 10.96
CA VAL A 220 5.90 7.51 11.94
C VAL A 220 7.09 6.80 11.28
N PHE A 221 6.88 6.06 10.18
CA PHE A 221 7.97 5.37 9.48
C PHE A 221 9.01 6.34 8.90
N THR A 222 8.57 7.42 8.22
CA THR A 222 9.46 8.43 7.65
C THR A 222 10.29 9.15 8.71
N LEU A 223 9.68 9.55 9.84
CA LEU A 223 10.39 10.22 10.93
C LEU A 223 11.40 9.29 11.62
N LEU A 224 11.11 7.98 11.72
CA LEU A 224 12.05 6.99 12.25
C LEU A 224 13.26 6.78 11.32
N ALA A 225 13.05 6.71 9.99
CA ALA A 225 14.14 6.65 9.02
C ALA A 225 15.00 7.93 9.06
N MET A 226 14.36 9.10 9.08
CA MET A 226 15.05 10.40 9.19
C MET A 226 15.90 10.50 10.46
N ALA A 227 15.36 10.09 11.61
CA ALA A 227 16.11 10.09 12.86
C ALA A 227 17.28 9.11 12.84
N TYR A 228 17.11 7.92 12.24
CA TYR A 228 18.18 6.94 12.06
C TYR A 228 19.28 7.48 11.13
N ASP A 229 18.95 7.95 9.93
CA ASP A 229 19.95 8.39 8.96
C ASP A 229 20.74 9.61 9.42
N ILE A 230 20.10 10.58 10.09
CA ILE A 230 20.77 11.75 10.64
C ILE A 230 21.70 11.34 11.79
N SER A 231 21.28 10.43 12.68
CA SER A 231 22.12 9.97 13.80
C SER A 231 23.25 9.02 13.38
N ALA A 232 23.07 8.28 12.28
CA ALA A 232 24.10 7.45 11.66
C ALA A 232 25.08 8.24 10.75
N GLY A 233 24.75 9.49 10.40
CA GLY A 233 25.53 10.30 9.46
C GLY A 233 25.35 9.90 7.98
N ASN A 234 24.32 9.12 7.65
CA ASN A 234 24.01 8.68 6.28
C ASN A 234 23.58 9.85 5.38
N THR A 235 22.95 10.88 5.95
CA THR A 235 22.46 12.06 5.22
C THR A 235 22.24 13.24 6.18
N THR A 236 21.88 14.42 5.66
CA THR A 236 21.58 15.62 6.47
C THR A 236 20.08 15.85 6.64
N MET A 237 19.70 16.69 7.61
CA MET A 237 18.30 17.15 7.74
C MET A 237 17.80 17.88 6.48
N GLN A 238 18.66 18.68 5.84
CA GLN A 238 18.31 19.39 4.60
C GLN A 238 17.91 18.42 3.48
N ASN A 239 18.58 17.26 3.39
CA ASN A 239 18.30 16.22 2.40
C ASN A 239 17.00 15.44 2.67
N TYR A 240 16.31 15.74 3.78
CA TYR A 240 15.01 15.18 4.17
C TYR A 240 13.88 16.21 4.15
N THR A 241 14.19 17.51 4.29
CA THR A 241 13.19 18.60 4.38
C THR A 241 13.11 19.48 3.13
N SER A 242 14.11 19.44 2.25
CA SER A 242 14.10 20.11 0.95
C SER A 242 13.47 19.23 -0.13
N LEU A 243 12.67 19.83 -1.01
CA LEU A 243 12.18 19.17 -2.22
C LEU A 243 13.33 18.99 -3.24
N ASP A 244 14.08 20.06 -3.49
CA ASP A 244 15.12 20.14 -4.54
C ASP A 244 16.41 19.38 -4.17
N ALA A 245 16.59 19.01 -2.90
CA ALA A 245 17.74 18.27 -2.40
C ALA A 245 17.36 16.95 -1.70
N PHE A 246 16.14 16.44 -1.89
CA PHE A 246 15.72 15.17 -1.30
C PHE A 246 16.59 14.01 -1.81
N LYS A 247 17.17 13.22 -0.90
CA LYS A 247 18.00 12.06 -1.28
C LYS A 247 17.58 10.79 -0.57
N THR A 248 17.29 9.77 -1.37
CA THR A 248 16.89 8.44 -0.90
C THR A 248 18.04 7.72 -0.21
N THR A 249 17.77 7.22 1.00
CA THR A 249 18.67 6.30 1.72
C THR A 249 18.10 4.88 1.71
N PRO A 250 18.90 3.84 1.99
CA PRO A 250 18.39 2.48 2.19
C PRO A 250 17.36 2.40 3.34
N ALA A 251 17.54 3.20 4.41
CA ALA A 251 16.61 3.24 5.53
C ALA A 251 15.28 3.91 5.16
N PHE A 252 15.30 4.99 4.38
CA PHE A 252 14.09 5.61 3.83
C PHE A 252 13.36 4.65 2.89
N PHE A 253 14.07 3.97 1.99
CA PHE A 253 13.48 2.98 1.09
C PHE A 253 12.75 1.87 1.87
N LEU A 254 13.38 1.32 2.91
CA LEU A 254 12.74 0.34 3.78
C LEU A 254 11.52 0.92 4.50
N ALA A 255 11.62 2.13 5.07
CA ALA A 255 10.52 2.77 5.79
C ALA A 255 9.32 3.10 4.89
N ASN A 256 9.57 3.56 3.65
CA ASN A 256 8.55 3.76 2.63
C ASN A 256 7.83 2.45 2.28
N ASN A 257 8.57 1.36 2.06
CA ASN A 257 7.95 0.07 1.80
C ASN A 257 7.14 -0.45 3.00
N LEU A 258 7.60 -0.22 4.23
CA LEU A 258 6.90 -0.63 5.45
C LEU A 258 5.65 0.21 5.74
N SER A 259 5.65 1.52 5.46
CA SER A 259 4.45 2.37 5.60
C SER A 259 3.37 2.00 4.59
N LEU A 260 3.76 1.70 3.36
CA LEU A 260 2.87 1.21 2.32
C LEU A 260 2.37 -0.19 2.69
N ALA A 261 3.23 -1.12 3.13
CA ALA A 261 2.81 -2.44 3.62
C ALA A 261 1.82 -2.37 4.80
N ALA A 262 1.98 -1.42 5.72
CA ALA A 262 1.05 -1.18 6.82
C ALA A 262 -0.37 -0.78 6.35
N ALA A 263 -0.54 -0.36 5.08
CA ALA A 263 -1.85 -0.11 4.52
C ALA A 263 -2.72 -1.39 4.40
N VAL A 264 -2.13 -2.60 4.34
CA VAL A 264 -2.89 -3.87 4.37
C VAL A 264 -3.70 -4.02 5.67
N PRO A 265 -3.09 -4.05 6.88
CA PRO A 265 -3.86 -4.12 8.12
C PRO A 265 -4.72 -2.87 8.36
N ILE A 266 -4.30 -1.67 7.95
CA ILE A 266 -5.13 -0.44 8.09
C ILE A 266 -6.41 -0.56 7.26
N ALA A 267 -6.34 -0.99 5.99
CA ALA A 267 -7.51 -1.19 5.14
C ALA A 267 -8.46 -2.27 5.70
N MET A 268 -7.89 -3.38 6.18
CA MET A 268 -8.64 -4.46 6.85
C MET A 268 -9.35 -4.00 8.13
N LEU A 269 -8.65 -3.28 9.01
CA LEU A 269 -9.17 -2.72 10.25
C LEU A 269 -10.30 -1.73 9.98
N THR A 270 -10.08 -0.82 9.03
CA THR A 270 -11.04 0.23 8.65
C THR A 270 -12.31 -0.35 8.05
N GLN A 271 -12.22 -1.37 7.18
CA GLN A 271 -13.39 -2.08 6.68
C GLN A 271 -14.20 -2.72 7.83
N TRP A 272 -13.51 -3.36 8.78
CA TRP A 272 -14.16 -4.00 9.91
C TRP A 272 -14.85 -2.99 10.83
N ALA A 273 -14.17 -1.89 11.18
CA ALA A 273 -14.72 -0.84 12.04
C ALA A 273 -15.92 -0.12 11.39
N CYS A 274 -15.79 0.34 10.15
CA CYS A 274 -16.82 1.17 9.52
C CYS A 274 -18.02 0.36 8.99
N PHE A 275 -17.81 -0.86 8.48
CA PHE A 275 -18.88 -1.67 7.86
C PHE A 275 -19.32 -2.87 8.71
N GLY A 276 -18.51 -3.33 9.67
CA GLY A 276 -18.76 -4.58 10.40
C GLY A 276 -18.48 -5.84 9.56
N GLN A 277 -17.80 -5.70 8.42
CA GLN A 277 -17.46 -6.82 7.53
C GLN A 277 -16.07 -7.36 7.92
N LYS A 278 -16.00 -8.64 8.34
CA LYS A 278 -14.76 -9.28 8.83
C LYS A 278 -13.58 -9.09 7.82
N PRO A 279 -12.35 -8.79 8.29
CA PRO A 279 -11.18 -8.51 7.44
C PRO A 279 -10.96 -9.45 6.26
N ARG A 280 -11.21 -10.75 6.45
CA ARG A 280 -11.03 -11.79 5.43
C ARG A 280 -11.73 -11.53 4.09
N TRP A 281 -12.84 -10.78 4.08
CA TRP A 281 -13.58 -10.42 2.87
C TRP A 281 -12.92 -9.30 2.05
N MET A 282 -11.84 -8.71 2.55
CA MET A 282 -10.99 -7.78 1.78
C MET A 282 -10.21 -8.51 0.68
N ASN A 283 -9.73 -9.75 0.94
CA ASN A 283 -8.90 -10.51 -0.01
C ASN A 283 -9.63 -10.74 -1.34
N ALA A 284 -10.82 -11.34 -1.26
CA ALA A 284 -11.62 -11.78 -2.40
C ALA A 284 -13.09 -12.02 -1.99
N VAL A 285 -13.98 -12.11 -2.98
CA VAL A 285 -15.40 -12.47 -2.80
C VAL A 285 -15.62 -13.86 -2.19
N THR A 286 -14.60 -14.72 -2.15
CA THR A 286 -14.61 -16.02 -1.45
C THR A 286 -14.29 -15.91 0.05
N GLY A 287 -13.83 -14.75 0.54
CA GLY A 287 -13.56 -14.51 1.96
C GLY A 287 -12.25 -15.11 2.48
N HIS A 288 -11.28 -15.37 1.60
CA HIS A 288 -9.90 -15.75 1.92
C HIS A 288 -8.97 -15.38 0.76
N PHE A 289 -7.65 -15.32 1.00
CA PHE A 289 -6.67 -15.19 -0.08
C PHE A 289 -6.52 -16.51 -0.83
N ARG A 290 -6.52 -16.48 -2.16
CA ARG A 290 -6.41 -17.66 -3.02
C ARG A 290 -4.95 -17.87 -3.43
N TRP A 291 -4.12 -18.36 -2.51
CA TRP A 291 -2.67 -18.54 -2.72
C TRP A 291 -2.29 -19.31 -4.00
N GLY A 292 -3.01 -20.39 -4.34
CA GLY A 292 -2.79 -21.11 -5.60
C GLY A 292 -3.17 -20.33 -6.87
N TRP A 293 -4.05 -19.33 -6.76
CA TRP A 293 -4.32 -18.38 -7.85
C TRP A 293 -3.24 -17.29 -7.92
N PHE A 294 -2.84 -16.73 -6.77
CA PHE A 294 -1.74 -15.77 -6.68
C PHE A 294 -0.43 -16.32 -7.28
N GLY A 295 -0.04 -17.55 -6.89
CA GLY A 295 1.17 -18.20 -7.42
C GLY A 295 1.11 -18.45 -8.92
N GLU A 296 -0.06 -18.82 -9.46
CA GLU A 296 -0.26 -18.91 -10.91
C GLU A 296 -0.15 -17.55 -11.60
N CYS A 297 -0.74 -16.48 -11.05
CA CYS A 297 -0.56 -15.13 -11.58
C CYS A 297 0.93 -14.77 -11.64
N VAL A 298 1.67 -14.92 -10.54
CA VAL A 298 3.12 -14.63 -10.50
C VAL A 298 3.87 -15.46 -11.55
N ALA A 299 3.56 -16.75 -11.72
CA ALA A 299 4.21 -17.62 -12.69
C ALA A 299 3.95 -17.20 -14.17
N TRP A 300 2.78 -16.64 -14.49
CA TRP A 300 2.48 -16.10 -15.82
C TRP A 300 3.03 -14.68 -16.05
N LEU A 301 3.10 -13.87 -14.98
CA LEU A 301 3.54 -12.48 -15.05
C LEU A 301 5.07 -12.35 -15.07
N LEU A 302 5.77 -13.09 -14.19
CA LEU A 302 7.22 -12.93 -13.98
C LEU A 302 8.05 -13.08 -15.26
N PRO A 303 7.83 -14.07 -16.15
CA PRO A 303 8.59 -14.17 -17.40
C PRO A 303 8.37 -12.95 -18.31
N VAL A 304 7.16 -12.39 -18.35
CA VAL A 304 6.82 -11.25 -19.22
C VAL A 304 7.50 -9.97 -18.72
N PHE A 305 7.51 -9.73 -17.41
CA PHE A 305 8.18 -8.56 -16.83
C PHE A 305 9.72 -8.70 -16.79
N VAL A 306 10.26 -9.92 -16.66
CA VAL A 306 11.70 -10.17 -16.85
C VAL A 306 12.10 -9.93 -18.31
N LEU A 307 11.29 -10.34 -19.29
CA LEU A 307 11.54 -10.01 -20.70
C LEU A 307 11.42 -8.51 -20.98
N ASN A 308 10.51 -7.78 -20.32
CA ASN A 308 10.43 -6.31 -20.39
C ASN A 308 11.72 -5.66 -19.85
N LEU A 309 12.23 -6.12 -18.71
CA LEU A 309 13.49 -5.64 -18.14
C LEU A 309 14.67 -5.91 -19.09
N VAL A 310 14.79 -7.13 -19.60
CA VAL A 310 15.87 -7.50 -20.55
C VAL A 310 15.77 -6.68 -21.84
N LEU A 311 14.57 -6.41 -22.34
CA LEU A 311 14.37 -5.53 -23.50
C LEU A 311 14.87 -4.10 -23.23
N GLY A 312 14.54 -3.53 -22.06
CA GLY A 312 15.07 -2.22 -21.65
C GLY A 312 16.61 -2.22 -21.61
N LEU A 313 17.22 -3.19 -20.94
CA LEU A 313 18.68 -3.30 -20.83
C LEU A 313 19.41 -3.56 -22.17
N VAL A 314 18.69 -4.07 -23.18
CA VAL A 314 19.20 -4.24 -24.56
C VAL A 314 19.05 -2.95 -25.39
N LEU A 315 18.06 -2.10 -25.10
CA LEU A 315 17.82 -0.84 -25.81
C LEU A 315 18.61 0.33 -25.20
N ASP A 316 18.57 0.47 -23.89
CA ASP A 316 19.16 1.57 -23.12
C ASP A 316 20.59 1.24 -22.63
N GLY A 317 20.96 -0.05 -22.67
CA GLY A 317 22.24 -0.56 -22.17
C GLY A 317 22.21 -0.96 -20.69
N LEU A 318 23.30 -1.58 -20.22
CA LEU A 318 23.50 -1.88 -18.80
C LEU A 318 24.07 -0.63 -18.10
N PRO A 319 23.43 -0.09 -17.04
CA PRO A 319 23.99 1.02 -16.28
C PRO A 319 25.24 0.57 -15.50
N PRO A 320 26.09 1.50 -15.03
CA PRO A 320 27.23 1.16 -14.16
C PRO A 320 26.76 0.47 -12.87
N LEU A 321 27.19 -0.78 -12.66
CA LEU A 321 26.85 -1.57 -11.47
C LEU A 321 28.04 -1.70 -10.53
N GLN A 322 27.81 -1.52 -9.23
CA GLN A 322 28.81 -1.62 -8.16
C GLN A 322 28.24 -2.33 -6.93
N VAL A 323 29.04 -3.21 -6.30
CA VAL A 323 28.67 -3.80 -5.01
C VAL A 323 29.12 -2.86 -3.89
N THR A 324 28.20 -2.50 -3.00
CA THR A 324 28.42 -1.57 -1.88
C THR A 324 28.08 -2.24 -0.54
N ALA A 325 28.35 -1.56 0.57
CA ALA A 325 27.96 -2.02 1.90
C ALA A 325 26.43 -2.19 2.06
N SER A 326 25.61 -1.48 1.28
CA SER A 326 24.15 -1.57 1.35
C SER A 326 23.54 -2.62 0.41
N THR A 327 24.30 -3.18 -0.56
CA THR A 327 23.78 -4.14 -1.56
C THR A 327 23.02 -5.32 -0.94
N GLY A 328 23.61 -5.99 0.05
CA GLY A 328 22.95 -7.12 0.72
C GLY A 328 21.68 -6.74 1.48
N PHE A 329 21.67 -5.56 2.11
CA PHE A 329 20.50 -5.00 2.77
C PHE A 329 19.40 -4.63 1.75
N MET A 330 19.74 -4.01 0.63
CA MET A 330 18.79 -3.62 -0.42
C MET A 330 18.15 -4.83 -1.09
N ILE A 331 18.91 -5.91 -1.35
CA ILE A 331 18.35 -7.18 -1.83
C ILE A 331 17.30 -7.71 -0.85
N ALA A 332 17.62 -7.77 0.45
CA ALA A 332 16.70 -8.21 1.47
C ALA A 332 15.47 -7.29 1.58
N ALA A 333 15.66 -5.97 1.57
CA ALA A 333 14.58 -4.99 1.65
C ALA A 333 13.62 -5.13 0.47
N ILE A 334 14.11 -5.18 -0.77
CA ILE A 334 13.27 -5.33 -1.97
C ILE A 334 12.49 -6.65 -1.92
N LEU A 335 13.17 -7.79 -1.71
CA LEU A 335 12.54 -9.11 -1.79
C LEU A 335 11.53 -9.35 -0.65
N LEU A 336 11.77 -8.81 0.55
CA LEU A 336 10.88 -9.00 1.70
C LEU A 336 9.77 -7.95 1.80
N THR A 337 9.97 -6.72 1.31
CA THR A 337 9.04 -5.60 1.56
C THR A 337 8.37 -5.03 0.32
N THR A 338 8.99 -5.05 -0.87
CA THR A 338 8.33 -4.56 -2.10
C THR A 338 7.04 -5.33 -2.42
N PRO A 339 6.97 -6.67 -2.30
CA PRO A 339 5.70 -7.39 -2.46
C PRO A 339 4.61 -6.98 -1.45
N LEU A 340 5.01 -6.54 -0.25
CA LEU A 340 4.09 -6.09 0.80
C LEU A 340 3.66 -4.63 0.59
N GLN A 341 4.54 -3.76 0.12
CA GLN A 341 4.23 -2.41 -0.39
C GLN A 341 3.18 -2.48 -1.49
N SER A 342 3.44 -3.32 -2.50
CA SER A 342 2.56 -3.57 -3.64
C SER A 342 1.19 -4.13 -3.20
N ALA A 343 1.17 -4.99 -2.17
CA ALA A 343 -0.07 -5.41 -1.54
C ALA A 343 -0.79 -4.25 -0.84
N GLY A 344 -0.07 -3.44 -0.07
CA GLY A 344 -0.60 -2.29 0.67
C GLY A 344 -1.39 -1.31 -0.19
N GLU A 345 -0.82 -0.87 -1.30
CA GLU A 345 -1.47 0.07 -2.22
C GLU A 345 -2.73 -0.51 -2.87
N GLU A 346 -2.68 -1.77 -3.30
CA GLU A 346 -3.86 -2.46 -3.83
C GLU A 346 -4.96 -2.64 -2.77
N TYR A 347 -4.58 -2.97 -1.53
CA TYR A 347 -5.51 -3.07 -0.40
C TYR A 347 -6.13 -1.72 -0.02
N LEU A 348 -5.36 -0.63 -0.05
CA LEU A 348 -5.85 0.71 0.26
C LEU A 348 -6.75 1.25 -0.85
N LEU A 349 -6.33 1.13 -2.12
CA LEU A 349 -6.99 1.80 -3.24
C LEU A 349 -8.07 0.95 -3.90
N ARG A 350 -7.84 -0.35 -4.12
CA ARG A 350 -8.81 -1.25 -4.78
C ARG A 350 -9.64 -1.98 -3.72
N GLY A 351 -9.01 -2.37 -2.61
CA GLY A 351 -9.65 -3.05 -1.48
C GLY A 351 -10.57 -2.16 -0.65
N LEU A 352 -10.06 -1.06 -0.10
CA LEU A 352 -10.85 -0.11 0.69
C LEU A 352 -11.47 0.96 -0.20
N GLY A 353 -10.65 1.75 -0.92
CA GLY A 353 -11.08 2.94 -1.65
C GLY A 353 -12.15 2.67 -2.70
N ALA A 354 -11.87 1.80 -3.66
CA ALA A 354 -12.79 1.54 -4.77
C ALA A 354 -14.09 0.87 -4.29
N ARG A 355 -14.02 -0.01 -3.30
CA ARG A 355 -15.20 -0.65 -2.68
C ARG A 355 -16.01 0.29 -1.80
N ALA A 356 -15.37 1.27 -1.17
CA ALA A 356 -16.05 2.35 -0.46
C ALA A 356 -16.83 3.24 -1.43
N ILE A 357 -16.18 3.68 -2.52
CA ILE A 357 -16.80 4.52 -3.56
C ILE A 357 -17.92 3.75 -4.30
N GLY A 358 -17.65 2.50 -4.67
CA GLY A 358 -18.59 1.60 -5.33
C GLY A 358 -19.83 1.26 -4.48
N ALA A 359 -19.77 1.40 -3.16
CA ALA A 359 -20.92 1.12 -2.29
C ALA A 359 -22.09 2.11 -2.49
N TRP A 360 -21.82 3.36 -2.88
CA TRP A 360 -22.88 4.36 -3.16
C TRP A 360 -23.58 4.09 -4.51
N LEU A 361 -22.81 3.75 -5.54
CA LEU A 361 -23.25 3.76 -6.94
C LEU A 361 -23.63 2.36 -7.47
N PRO A 362 -24.53 2.25 -8.46
CA PRO A 362 -24.96 0.95 -8.98
C PRO A 362 -23.97 0.35 -9.99
N ARG A 363 -23.63 -0.93 -9.82
CA ARG A 363 -22.99 -1.83 -10.80
C ARG A 363 -21.88 -1.19 -11.63
N THR A 364 -22.17 -0.85 -12.89
CA THR A 364 -21.20 -0.33 -13.88
C THR A 364 -20.80 1.11 -13.61
N VAL A 365 -21.73 1.95 -13.13
CA VAL A 365 -21.43 3.33 -12.70
C VAL A 365 -20.52 3.29 -11.47
N GLY A 366 -20.81 2.38 -10.53
CA GLY A 366 -19.95 2.14 -9.37
C GLY A 366 -18.55 1.67 -9.77
N LEU A 367 -18.42 0.75 -10.72
CA LEU A 367 -17.13 0.30 -11.26
C LEU A 367 -16.36 1.46 -11.91
N ALA A 368 -16.99 2.19 -12.82
CA ALA A 368 -16.34 3.25 -13.60
C ALA A 368 -15.85 4.40 -12.71
N VAL A 369 -16.71 4.93 -11.83
CA VAL A 369 -16.36 6.05 -10.94
C VAL A 369 -15.31 5.64 -9.92
N SER A 370 -15.44 4.45 -9.30
CA SER A 370 -14.44 3.98 -8.32
C SER A 370 -13.08 3.69 -8.95
N THR A 371 -13.05 3.13 -10.17
CA THR A 371 -11.81 2.93 -10.94
C THR A 371 -11.18 4.26 -11.31
N ALA A 372 -11.93 5.20 -11.88
CA ALA A 372 -11.40 6.50 -12.30
C ALA A 372 -10.83 7.30 -11.11
N VAL A 373 -11.57 7.42 -10.01
CA VAL A 373 -11.13 8.16 -8.83
C VAL A 373 -9.89 7.52 -8.21
N THR A 374 -9.86 6.20 -8.03
CA THR A 374 -8.70 5.53 -7.40
C THR A 374 -7.49 5.39 -8.33
N ALA A 375 -7.67 5.45 -9.65
CA ALA A 375 -6.59 5.54 -10.62
C ALA A 375 -5.96 6.95 -10.67
N VAL A 376 -6.77 8.00 -10.62
CA VAL A 376 -6.26 9.39 -10.49
C VAL A 376 -5.54 9.58 -9.16
N ILE A 377 -6.08 9.05 -8.04
CA ILE A 377 -5.38 9.08 -6.74
C ILE A 377 -4.05 8.32 -6.81
N PHE A 378 -4.00 7.12 -7.41
CA PHE A 378 -2.77 6.36 -7.58
C PHE A 378 -1.71 7.12 -8.37
N MET A 379 -2.11 7.74 -9.50
CA MET A 379 -1.26 8.57 -10.34
C MET A 379 -0.68 9.77 -9.55
N LEU A 380 -1.54 10.50 -8.84
CA LEU A 380 -1.12 11.68 -8.04
C LEU A 380 -0.21 11.30 -6.86
N LEU A 381 -0.44 10.15 -6.22
CA LEU A 381 0.42 9.63 -5.14
C LEU A 381 1.83 9.25 -5.59
N HIS A 382 2.06 9.06 -6.90
CA HIS A 382 3.41 8.84 -7.45
C HIS A 382 4.20 10.15 -7.65
N GLY A 383 3.56 11.33 -7.54
CA GLY A 383 4.24 12.63 -7.52
C GLY A 383 5.01 13.01 -8.79
N ALA A 384 4.69 12.43 -9.94
CA ALA A 384 5.43 12.67 -11.17
C ALA A 384 5.07 14.01 -11.83
N GLY A 385 6.09 14.78 -12.23
CA GLY A 385 5.94 15.90 -13.16
C GLY A 385 5.88 15.44 -14.62
N ASP A 386 6.38 14.25 -14.92
CA ASP A 386 6.45 13.70 -16.27
C ASP A 386 5.09 13.18 -16.82
N PRO A 387 4.63 13.61 -18.01
CA PRO A 387 3.38 13.15 -18.60
C PRO A 387 3.33 11.65 -18.95
N TRP A 388 4.44 11.04 -19.36
CA TRP A 388 4.50 9.63 -19.73
C TRP A 388 4.47 8.73 -18.49
N LEU A 389 5.15 9.11 -17.41
CA LEU A 389 5.04 8.43 -16.12
C LEU A 389 3.61 8.54 -15.56
N ASN A 390 2.98 9.72 -15.61
CA ASN A 390 1.58 9.88 -15.21
C ASN A 390 0.63 8.99 -16.03
N ALA A 391 0.81 8.93 -17.35
CA ALA A 391 0.05 8.03 -18.22
C ALA A 391 0.25 6.55 -17.87
N PHE A 392 1.49 6.13 -17.56
CA PHE A 392 1.79 4.79 -17.09
C PHE A 392 1.07 4.46 -15.78
N TYR A 393 1.18 5.31 -14.75
CA TYR A 393 0.55 5.08 -13.44
C TYR A 393 -0.99 5.04 -13.53
N LEU A 394 -1.58 5.93 -14.33
CA LEU A 394 -3.03 5.94 -14.56
C LEU A 394 -3.50 4.64 -15.23
N LEU A 395 -2.82 4.22 -16.31
CA LEU A 395 -3.16 2.98 -17.03
C LEU A 395 -2.91 1.72 -16.18
N PHE A 396 -1.82 1.70 -15.41
CA PHE A 396 -1.51 0.64 -14.46
C PHE A 396 -2.65 0.49 -13.44
N ALA A 397 -3.11 1.59 -12.83
CA ALA A 397 -4.16 1.54 -11.83
C ALA A 397 -5.54 1.14 -12.38
N ILE A 398 -5.86 1.54 -13.62
CA ILE A 398 -7.05 1.04 -14.33
C ILE A 398 -6.92 -0.48 -14.56
N THR A 399 -5.75 -0.94 -15.03
CA THR A 399 -5.47 -2.37 -15.30
C THR A 399 -5.55 -3.21 -14.03
N ALA A 400 -4.97 -2.74 -12.93
CA ALA A 400 -5.07 -3.34 -11.60
C ALA A 400 -6.53 -3.44 -11.11
N SER A 401 -7.33 -2.38 -11.31
CA SER A 401 -8.75 -2.37 -10.96
C SER A 401 -9.57 -3.37 -11.80
N VAL A 402 -9.27 -3.49 -13.10
CA VAL A 402 -9.87 -4.51 -13.98
C VAL A 402 -9.50 -5.92 -13.55
N LEU A 403 -8.24 -6.19 -13.18
CA LEU A 403 -7.81 -7.49 -12.65
C LEU A 403 -8.56 -7.85 -11.36
N ALA A 404 -8.67 -6.92 -10.41
CA ALA A 404 -9.41 -7.11 -9.16
C ALA A 404 -10.90 -7.39 -9.40
N TRP A 405 -11.55 -6.60 -10.26
CA TRP A 405 -12.96 -6.80 -10.65
C TRP A 405 -13.18 -8.16 -11.34
N ARG A 406 -12.42 -8.46 -12.39
CA ARG A 406 -12.62 -9.65 -13.23
C ARG A 406 -12.26 -10.96 -12.55
N THR A 407 -11.36 -10.95 -11.57
CA THR A 407 -10.96 -12.14 -10.79
C THR A 407 -11.63 -12.21 -9.41
N GLY A 408 -12.42 -11.20 -9.00
CA GLY A 408 -13.15 -11.23 -7.74
C GLY A 408 -12.31 -11.03 -6.48
N GLY A 409 -11.10 -10.48 -6.59
CA GLY A 409 -10.18 -10.32 -5.46
C GLY A 409 -8.84 -9.72 -5.86
N LEU A 410 -8.07 -9.30 -4.87
CA LEU A 410 -6.84 -8.52 -5.06
C LEU A 410 -5.66 -9.38 -5.56
N GLU A 411 -5.74 -10.71 -5.55
CA GLU A 411 -4.59 -11.57 -5.82
C GLU A 411 -3.96 -11.35 -7.20
N ALA A 412 -4.78 -11.02 -8.22
CA ALA A 412 -4.28 -10.77 -9.56
C ALA A 412 -3.63 -9.37 -9.71
N SER A 413 -4.17 -8.33 -9.04
CA SER A 413 -3.58 -6.99 -9.09
C SER A 413 -2.32 -6.89 -8.22
N VAL A 414 -2.34 -7.48 -7.02
CA VAL A 414 -1.16 -7.61 -6.14
C VAL A 414 -0.04 -8.40 -6.81
N ALA A 415 -0.36 -9.48 -7.53
CA ALA A 415 0.66 -10.22 -8.29
C ALA A 415 1.29 -9.38 -9.41
N MET A 416 0.49 -8.65 -10.20
CA MET A 416 1.01 -7.76 -11.25
C MET A 416 1.86 -6.63 -10.67
N HIS A 417 1.41 -6.03 -9.56
CA HIS A 417 2.11 -4.95 -8.88
C HIS A 417 3.44 -5.43 -8.27
N ALA A 418 3.42 -6.52 -7.48
CA ALA A 418 4.64 -7.06 -6.88
C ALA A 418 5.67 -7.51 -7.93
N VAL A 419 5.23 -8.15 -9.03
CA VAL A 419 6.13 -8.54 -10.12
C VAL A 419 6.69 -7.31 -10.85
N ASN A 420 5.86 -6.31 -11.17
CA ASN A 420 6.32 -5.06 -11.80
C ASN A 420 7.39 -4.37 -10.93
N ASN A 421 7.12 -4.17 -9.65
CA ASN A 421 8.00 -3.39 -8.79
C ASN A 421 9.29 -4.17 -8.46
N VAL A 422 9.21 -5.46 -8.15
CA VAL A 422 10.43 -6.27 -7.89
C VAL A 422 11.31 -6.41 -9.13
N THR A 423 10.75 -6.54 -10.34
CA THR A 423 11.56 -6.59 -11.58
C THR A 423 12.16 -5.23 -11.93
N ALA A 424 11.42 -4.13 -11.76
CA ALA A 424 11.95 -2.78 -11.96
C ALA A 424 13.06 -2.42 -10.94
N MET A 425 12.97 -2.93 -9.70
CA MET A 425 13.93 -2.61 -8.64
C MET A 425 15.20 -3.49 -8.63
N VAL A 426 15.30 -4.52 -9.47
CA VAL A 426 16.33 -5.58 -9.33
C VAL A 426 17.79 -5.09 -9.44
N LEU A 427 18.03 -3.98 -10.14
CA LEU A 427 19.36 -3.37 -10.26
C LEU A 427 19.69 -2.38 -9.14
N LEU A 428 18.70 -1.85 -8.41
CA LEU A 428 18.91 -0.83 -7.36
C LEU A 428 19.91 -1.23 -6.26
N PRO A 429 20.05 -2.50 -5.83
CA PRO A 429 21.10 -2.89 -4.89
C PRO A 429 22.54 -2.66 -5.40
N PHE A 430 22.71 -2.44 -6.69
CA PHE A 430 24.00 -2.28 -7.37
C PHE A 430 24.18 -0.89 -7.99
N SER A 431 23.23 0.03 -7.79
CA SER A 431 23.22 1.37 -8.36
C SER A 431 23.27 2.45 -7.26
N ASP A 432 23.54 3.70 -7.63
CA ASP A 432 23.17 4.82 -6.77
C ASP A 432 21.63 4.93 -6.73
N ILE A 433 21.05 4.94 -5.53
CA ILE A 433 19.61 5.03 -5.33
C ILE A 433 19.16 6.43 -4.91
N SER A 434 20.07 7.39 -4.67
CA SER A 434 19.71 8.70 -4.10
C SER A 434 18.60 9.40 -4.87
N GLU A 435 18.69 9.39 -6.19
CA GLU A 435 17.71 9.97 -7.12
C GLU A 435 16.56 9.02 -7.53
N MET A 436 16.38 7.85 -6.90
CA MET A 436 15.42 6.82 -7.37
C MET A 436 13.93 7.21 -7.29
N PHE A 437 13.61 8.33 -6.62
CA PHE A 437 12.27 8.92 -6.59
C PHE A 437 12.14 10.18 -7.47
N ASN A 438 13.18 10.57 -8.22
CA ASN A 438 13.08 11.63 -9.22
C ASN A 438 12.13 11.21 -10.36
N ARG A 439 11.14 12.07 -10.65
CA ARG A 439 10.09 11.88 -11.67
C ARG A 439 9.75 13.21 -12.36
N GLU A 440 10.75 14.07 -12.51
CA GLU A 440 10.62 15.36 -13.19
C GLU A 440 10.32 15.18 -14.69
N ALA A 441 9.82 16.25 -15.34
CA ALA A 441 9.45 16.20 -16.75
C ALA A 441 10.67 15.95 -17.64
N GLY A 442 10.63 14.88 -18.44
CA GLY A 442 11.75 14.40 -19.26
C GLY A 442 12.46 13.16 -18.70
N VAL A 443 12.12 12.71 -17.48
CA VAL A 443 12.52 11.38 -16.98
C VAL A 443 11.76 10.27 -17.74
N GLY A 444 10.53 10.53 -18.18
CA GLY A 444 9.75 9.60 -18.99
C GLY A 444 9.93 9.84 -20.49
N SER A 445 9.71 8.79 -21.29
CA SER A 445 9.84 8.84 -22.74
C SER A 445 8.69 8.08 -23.44
N PRO A 446 8.49 8.27 -24.77
CA PRO A 446 7.54 7.49 -25.54
C PRO A 446 7.76 5.97 -25.50
N MET A 447 8.95 5.50 -25.09
CA MET A 447 9.23 4.06 -24.91
C MET A 447 8.34 3.44 -23.83
N LEU A 448 7.81 4.23 -22.89
CA LEU A 448 6.82 3.78 -21.90
C LEU A 448 5.54 3.25 -22.57
N LEU A 449 5.23 3.62 -23.81
CA LEU A 449 4.13 3.00 -24.58
C LEU A 449 4.37 1.50 -24.84
N VAL A 450 5.62 1.08 -25.01
CA VAL A 450 6.00 -0.34 -25.17
C VAL A 450 5.80 -1.08 -23.84
N GLN A 451 6.23 -0.49 -22.73
CA GLN A 451 6.01 -1.07 -21.39
C GLN A 451 4.51 -1.14 -21.04
N MET A 452 3.73 -0.11 -21.39
CA MET A 452 2.26 -0.11 -21.27
C MET A 452 1.62 -1.24 -22.10
N ALA A 453 2.06 -1.44 -23.35
CA ALA A 453 1.56 -2.53 -24.21
C ALA A 453 1.91 -3.92 -23.64
N ILE A 454 3.12 -4.11 -23.12
CA ILE A 454 3.56 -5.36 -22.49
C ILE A 454 2.75 -5.62 -21.21
N MET A 455 2.55 -4.61 -20.36
CA MET A 455 1.69 -4.69 -19.16
C MET A 455 0.25 -5.09 -19.52
N LEU A 456 -0.35 -4.46 -20.54
CA LEU A 456 -1.70 -4.80 -21.00
C LEU A 456 -1.78 -6.23 -21.55
N GLY A 457 -0.76 -6.68 -22.28
CA GLY A 457 -0.63 -8.07 -22.74
C GLY A 457 -0.53 -9.07 -21.58
N ALA A 458 0.27 -8.75 -20.55
CA ALA A 458 0.42 -9.55 -19.34
C ALA A 458 -0.90 -9.64 -18.54
N ALA A 459 -1.62 -8.52 -18.41
CA ALA A 459 -2.94 -8.50 -17.81
C ALA A 459 -3.98 -9.30 -18.62
N ALA A 460 -3.97 -9.20 -19.95
CA ALA A 460 -4.84 -9.98 -20.84
C ALA A 460 -4.58 -11.50 -20.72
N LEU A 461 -3.31 -11.90 -20.59
CA LEU A 461 -2.91 -13.29 -20.33
C LEU A 461 -3.45 -13.81 -18.98
N VAL A 462 -3.34 -13.02 -17.90
CA VAL A 462 -3.93 -13.36 -16.60
C VAL A 462 -5.46 -13.43 -16.66
N LEU A 463 -6.12 -12.53 -17.39
CA LEU A 463 -7.58 -12.55 -17.59
C LEU A 463 -8.04 -13.77 -18.41
N TRP A 464 -7.30 -14.15 -19.45
CA TRP A 464 -7.51 -15.39 -20.19
C TRP A 464 -7.36 -16.62 -19.28
N ARG A 465 -6.28 -16.68 -18.48
CA ARG A 465 -6.06 -17.78 -17.53
C ARG A 465 -7.16 -17.85 -16.48
N ALA A 466 -7.61 -16.72 -15.95
CA ALA A 466 -8.71 -16.64 -14.99
C ALA A 466 -10.04 -17.17 -15.56
N HIS A 467 -10.34 -16.83 -16.82
CA HIS A 467 -11.48 -17.36 -17.55
C HIS A 467 -11.35 -18.88 -17.74
N ARG A 468 -10.19 -19.37 -18.21
CA ARG A 468 -9.91 -20.81 -18.38
C ARG A 468 -9.93 -21.62 -17.06
N ARG A 469 -9.82 -20.95 -15.91
CA ARG A 469 -9.91 -21.57 -14.56
C ARG A 469 -11.26 -21.33 -13.86
N ASN A 470 -12.22 -20.67 -14.51
CA ASN A 470 -13.51 -20.27 -13.93
C ASN A 470 -13.38 -19.60 -12.56
N VAL A 471 -12.45 -18.64 -12.42
CA VAL A 471 -12.18 -17.95 -11.14
C VAL A 471 -13.45 -17.26 -10.64
N VAL A 472 -13.83 -17.56 -9.38
CA VAL A 472 -15.03 -17.00 -8.73
C VAL A 472 -14.93 -15.49 -8.63
N ARG A 473 -15.78 -14.77 -9.38
CA ARG A 473 -15.82 -13.30 -9.44
C ARG A 473 -17.02 -12.63 -8.76
N VAL A 474 -18.04 -13.41 -8.42
CA VAL A 474 -19.31 -12.98 -7.80
C VAL A 474 -19.60 -13.87 -6.59
N ALA A 475 -20.11 -13.31 -5.50
CA ALA A 475 -20.65 -14.09 -4.38
C ALA A 475 -21.83 -13.40 -3.66
N ALA A 476 -22.61 -14.17 -2.91
CA ALA A 476 -23.74 -13.72 -2.09
C ALA A 476 -23.69 -14.34 -0.66
N PRO A 477 -22.59 -14.19 0.11
CA PRO A 477 -22.36 -14.98 1.32
C PRO A 477 -23.23 -14.58 2.53
N GLY A 478 -24.10 -13.58 2.38
CA GLY A 478 -25.16 -13.25 3.33
C GLY A 478 -26.56 -13.71 2.90
N ALA A 479 -26.70 -14.35 1.74
CA ALA A 479 -27.98 -14.90 1.28
C ALA A 479 -28.46 -15.99 2.25
N ALA A 480 -29.78 -16.11 2.41
CA ALA A 480 -30.34 -17.29 3.06
C ALA A 480 -30.02 -18.52 2.20
N VAL A 481 -29.46 -19.55 2.81
CA VAL A 481 -29.39 -20.88 2.18
C VAL A 481 -30.84 -21.30 1.92
N PRO A 482 -31.21 -21.71 0.68
CA PRO A 482 -32.54 -22.26 0.44
C PRO A 482 -32.79 -23.40 1.43
N ALA A 483 -33.92 -23.37 2.13
CA ALA A 483 -34.30 -24.50 2.94
C ALA A 483 -34.37 -25.74 2.03
N GLU A 484 -33.67 -26.80 2.40
CA GLU A 484 -33.76 -28.07 1.69
C GLU A 484 -35.25 -28.46 1.63
N PRO A 485 -35.80 -28.78 0.44
CA PRO A 485 -37.22 -29.01 0.30
C PRO A 485 -37.61 -30.14 1.24
N ALA A 486 -38.43 -29.81 2.25
CA ALA A 486 -38.76 -30.73 3.33
C ALA A 486 -39.18 -32.08 2.73
N PRO A 487 -38.57 -33.20 3.16
CA PRO A 487 -38.71 -34.48 2.49
C PRO A 487 -40.19 -34.78 2.36
N ALA A 488 -40.67 -34.84 1.11
CA ALA A 488 -42.09 -34.75 0.80
C ALA A 488 -42.84 -35.75 1.68
N GLN A 489 -43.70 -35.24 2.56
CA GLN A 489 -44.51 -36.10 3.43
C GLN A 489 -45.24 -37.06 2.50
N GLN A 490 -44.91 -38.35 2.61
CA GLN A 490 -45.57 -39.39 1.86
C GLN A 490 -47.02 -39.37 2.30
N ILE A 491 -47.87 -38.69 1.52
CA ILE A 491 -49.32 -38.79 1.63
C ILE A 491 -49.58 -40.30 1.58
N PRO A 492 -50.10 -40.92 2.66
CA PRO A 492 -50.32 -42.35 2.67
C PRO A 492 -51.20 -42.66 1.46
N GLN A 493 -50.75 -43.57 0.60
CA GLN A 493 -51.54 -43.97 -0.56
C GLN A 493 -52.90 -44.46 -0.03
N GLU A 494 -53.94 -43.69 -0.31
CA GLU A 494 -55.29 -43.99 0.14
C GLU A 494 -55.62 -45.40 -0.35
N ALA A 495 -55.85 -46.31 0.59
CA ALA A 495 -55.73 -47.75 0.34
C ALA A 495 -56.63 -48.14 -0.82
N ALA A 496 -56.04 -48.72 -1.87
CA ALA A 496 -56.69 -48.92 -3.16
C ALA A 496 -58.08 -49.55 -2.96
N VAL A 497 -59.12 -48.78 -3.28
CA VAL A 497 -60.51 -49.17 -3.01
C VAL A 497 -60.81 -50.43 -3.78
N MET A 498 -60.85 -51.56 -3.06
CA MET A 498 -61.20 -52.86 -3.61
C MET A 498 -62.54 -52.75 -4.35
N PRO A 499 -62.58 -52.99 -5.67
CA PRO A 499 -63.84 -52.93 -6.40
C PRO A 499 -64.80 -53.99 -5.84
N PRO A 500 -66.09 -53.67 -5.65
CA PRO A 500 -67.06 -54.62 -5.09
C PRO A 500 -67.15 -55.90 -5.96
N PRO A 501 -67.35 -57.09 -5.33
CA PRO A 501 -67.01 -58.39 -5.92
C PRO A 501 -67.87 -58.85 -7.11
N TRP A 502 -68.84 -58.04 -7.54
CA TRP A 502 -69.73 -58.33 -8.67
C TRP A 502 -69.16 -57.99 -10.05
N ARG A 503 -67.87 -57.64 -10.16
CA ARG A 503 -67.19 -57.41 -11.45
C ARG A 503 -65.92 -58.27 -11.58
N GLN A 504 -66.15 -59.58 -11.69
CA GLN A 504 -65.25 -60.48 -12.39
C GLN A 504 -65.88 -60.71 -13.78
N ASP A 505 -65.15 -60.41 -14.85
CA ASP A 505 -65.64 -60.66 -16.21
C ASP A 505 -65.32 -62.11 -16.59
N ASP A 506 -66.34 -62.95 -16.70
CA ASP A 506 -66.25 -64.38 -17.03
C ASP A 506 -65.86 -64.60 -18.51
N GLY A 507 -64.60 -64.31 -18.84
CA GLY A 507 -64.07 -64.27 -20.19
C GLY A 507 -63.86 -65.63 -20.86
N ASN A 508 -64.91 -66.44 -21.06
CA ASN A 508 -64.84 -67.56 -22.01
C ASN A 508 -66.20 -68.04 -22.57
N GLN A 509 -66.66 -67.44 -23.69
CA GLN A 509 -67.57 -68.11 -24.63
C GLN A 509 -67.19 -67.84 -26.10
N THR A 510 -66.50 -68.83 -26.69
CA THR A 510 -66.60 -69.29 -28.09
C THR A 510 -66.64 -68.26 -29.24
N ARG A 511 -65.59 -68.29 -30.06
CA ARG A 511 -65.71 -68.73 -31.46
C ARG A 511 -64.45 -69.42 -31.94
#